data_AF-A0A2R6AST1-F1
#
_entry.id   AF-A0A2R6AST1-F1
#
_cell.length_a   1.000
_cell.length_b   1.000
_cell.length_c   1.000
_cell.angle_alpha   90.00
_cell.angle_beta   90.00
_cell.angle_gamma   90.00
#
_symmetry.space_group_name_H-M   'P 1'
#
loop_
_entity.id
_entity.type
_entity.pdbx_description
1 polymer ?
#
loop_
_entity_poly.entity_id
_entity_poly.type
_entity_poly.pdbx_seq_one_letter_code
_entity_poly.pdbx_strand_id
1 'polypeptide(L)'
;MSRNELRKLALDLRKQNPEFQALHSQVTQQVAERFYQARERFFEGLANKPKKKKPHKFLSLMYPQCGWRLCNTREAGLGKNKKKKARLYLSKIGL
;
A
#
# COMPACT_ATOMS: atom_id res chain seq x y z
N MET A 1 -5.69 17.07 17.40
CA MET A 1 -4.91 15.86 17.07
C MET A 1 -4.25 15.99 15.70
N SER A 2 -2.93 15.97 15.66
CA SER A 2 -2.15 15.99 14.42
C SER A 2 -2.21 14.64 13.68
N ARG A 3 -1.92 14.63 12.38
CA ARG A 3 -1.86 13.41 11.56
C ARG A 3 -0.83 12.40 12.09
N ASN A 4 0.27 12.89 12.67
CA ASN A 4 1.33 12.05 13.19
C ASN A 4 0.96 11.41 14.54
N GLU A 5 0.25 12.12 15.42
CA GLU A 5 -0.32 11.55 16.65
C GLU A 5 -1.26 10.38 16.32
N LEU A 6 -2.12 10.54 15.32
CA LEU A 6 -3.10 9.53 14.93
C LEU A 6 -2.42 8.25 14.39
N ARG A 7 -1.32 8.41 13.64
CA ARG A 7 -0.50 7.29 13.18
C ARG A 7 0.18 6.55 14.34
N LYS A 8 0.75 7.29 15.31
CA LYS A 8 1.38 6.69 16.49
C LYS A 8 0.35 5.90 17.30
N LEU A 9 -0.80 6.50 17.57
CA LEU A 9 -1.89 5.86 18.30
C LEU A 9 -2.39 4.58 17.62
N ALA A 10 -2.54 4.59 16.29
CA ALA A 10 -2.94 3.39 15.55
C ALA A 10 -1.89 2.27 15.64
N LEU A 11 -0.59 2.60 15.64
CA LEU A 11 0.48 1.63 15.81
C LEU A 11 0.53 1.07 17.24
N ASP A 12 0.24 1.90 18.24
CA ASP A 12 0.20 1.45 19.63
C ASP A 12 -1.00 0.51 19.87
N LEU A 13 -2.18 0.84 19.32
CA LEU A 13 -3.34 -0.05 19.32
C LEU A 13 -3.05 -1.39 18.61
N ARG A 14 -2.32 -1.35 17.50
CA ARG A 14 -1.88 -2.57 16.80
C ARG A 14 -1.01 -3.45 17.68
N LYS A 15 -0.13 -2.88 18.50
CA LYS A 15 0.74 -3.66 19.40
C LYS A 15 -0.06 -4.30 20.54
N GLN A 16 -1.10 -3.64 21.02
CA GLN A 16 -1.90 -4.10 22.15
C GLN A 16 -2.80 -5.30 21.81
N ASN A 17 -3.31 -5.40 20.58
CA ASN A 17 -4.20 -6.48 20.18
C ASN A 17 -3.48 -7.53 19.30
N PRO A 18 -3.42 -8.82 19.72
CA PRO A 18 -2.77 -9.88 18.97
C PRO A 18 -3.34 -10.09 17.57
N GLU A 19 -4.64 -9.88 17.35
CA GLU A 19 -5.26 -9.99 16.02
C GLU A 19 -4.74 -8.90 15.07
N PHE A 20 -4.49 -7.70 15.58
CA PHE A 20 -3.97 -6.60 14.78
C PHE A 20 -2.48 -6.70 14.52
N GLN A 21 -1.73 -7.46 15.32
CA GLN A 21 -0.31 -7.70 15.06
C GLN A 21 -0.07 -8.43 13.73
N ALA A 22 -1.03 -9.27 13.31
CA ALA A 22 -1.02 -9.92 12.00
C ALA A 22 -1.09 -8.92 10.83
N LEU A 23 -1.64 -7.73 11.05
CA LEU A 23 -1.66 -6.67 10.04
C LEU A 23 -0.27 -6.04 9.92
N HIS A 24 0.14 -5.76 8.69
CA HIS A 24 1.39 -5.04 8.45
C HIS A 24 1.30 -3.58 8.92
N SER A 25 2.38 -3.05 9.51
CA SER A 25 2.43 -1.68 10.06
C SER A 25 2.00 -0.60 9.06
N GLN A 26 2.37 -0.77 7.79
CA GLN A 26 1.98 0.12 6.69
C GLN A 26 0.47 0.17 6.47
N VAL A 27 -0.25 -0.97 6.64
CA VAL A 27 -1.71 -1.02 6.49
C VAL A 27 -2.36 -0.20 7.60
N THR A 28 -1.91 -0.38 8.84
CA THR A 28 -2.38 0.39 10.00
C THR A 28 -2.18 1.90 9.82
N GLN A 29 -1.02 2.32 9.32
CA GLN A 29 -0.73 3.74 9.06
C GLN A 29 -1.62 4.32 7.96
N GLN A 30 -1.93 3.55 6.91
CA GLN A 30 -2.85 3.99 5.85
C GLN A 30 -4.28 4.10 6.34
N VAL A 31 -4.73 3.19 7.21
CA VAL A 31 -6.06 3.27 7.84
C VAL A 31 -6.15 4.54 8.69
N ALA A 32 -5.15 4.82 9.51
CA ALA A 32 -5.07 6.05 10.30
C ALA A 32 -5.15 7.30 9.42
N GLU A 33 -4.52 7.26 8.25
CA GLU A 33 -4.53 8.37 7.30
C GLU A 33 -5.90 8.59 6.63
N ARG A 34 -6.58 7.51 6.24
CA ARG A 34 -7.95 7.58 5.70
C ARG A 34 -8.91 8.12 6.75
N PHE A 35 -8.74 7.68 8.00
CA PHE A 35 -9.53 8.18 9.12
C PHE A 35 -9.28 9.68 9.37
N TYR A 36 -8.02 10.12 9.35
CA TYR A 36 -7.68 11.54 9.48
C TYR A 36 -8.37 12.39 8.41
N GLN A 37 -8.31 11.97 7.14
CA GLN A 37 -8.99 12.66 6.04
C GLN A 37 -10.52 12.68 6.20
N ALA A 38 -11.10 11.57 6.67
CA ALA A 38 -12.53 11.50 6.92
C ALA A 38 -12.95 12.46 8.04
N ARG A 39 -12.14 12.55 9.11
CA ARG A 39 -12.34 13.46 10.23
C ARG A 39 -12.29 14.92 9.78
N GLU A 40 -11.26 15.32 9.02
CA GLU A 40 -11.16 16.69 8.50
C GLU A 40 -12.38 17.06 7.65
N ARG A 41 -12.77 16.17 6.73
CA ARG A 41 -13.94 16.38 5.89
C ARG A 41 -15.26 16.45 6.66
N PHE A 42 -15.36 15.75 7.78
CA PHE A 42 -16.51 15.83 8.67
C PHE A 42 -16.63 17.23 9.28
N PHE A 43 -15.54 17.75 9.83
CA PHE A 43 -15.52 19.09 10.41
C PHE A 43 -15.66 20.21 9.38
N GLU A 44 -15.20 20.00 8.14
CA GLU A 44 -15.40 20.93 7.02
C GLU A 44 -16.83 20.89 6.44
N GLY A 45 -17.73 20.03 6.95
CA GLY A 45 -19.08 19.86 6.39
C GLY A 45 -19.12 19.20 5.00
N LEU A 46 -18.01 18.56 4.59
CA LEU A 46 -17.84 17.88 3.30
C LEU A 46 -18.05 16.36 3.39
N ALA A 47 -18.59 15.86 4.49
CA ALA A 47 -18.79 14.43 4.76
C ALA A 47 -19.66 13.74 3.68
N ASN A 48 -20.79 14.35 3.31
CA ASN A 48 -21.77 13.76 2.38
C ASN A 48 -21.46 14.01 0.89
N LYS A 49 -20.30 14.56 0.57
CA LYS A 49 -19.91 14.88 -0.81
C LYS A 49 -18.75 13.98 -1.27
N PRO A 50 -18.96 12.67 -1.54
CA PRO A 50 -17.89 11.80 -1.98
C PRO A 50 -17.31 12.34 -3.29
N LYS A 51 -16.05 12.79 -3.27
CA LYS A 51 -15.34 13.14 -4.50
C LYS A 51 -15.22 11.86 -5.33
N LYS A 52 -15.81 11.82 -6.53
CA LYS A 52 -15.61 10.72 -7.47
C LYS A 52 -14.10 10.56 -7.71
N LYS A 53 -13.51 9.49 -7.15
CA LYS A 53 -12.10 9.19 -7.39
C LYS A 53 -11.93 8.82 -8.85
N LYS A 54 -10.87 9.33 -9.49
CA LYS A 54 -10.50 8.87 -10.83
C LYS A 54 -10.09 7.38 -10.74
N PRO A 55 -10.38 6.54 -11.74
CA PRO A 55 -10.04 5.12 -11.74
C PRO A 55 -8.59 4.81 -11.31
N HIS A 56 -7.62 5.58 -11.81
CA HIS A 56 -6.19 5.45 -11.46
C HIS A 56 -5.81 5.94 -10.04
N LYS A 57 -6.74 6.56 -9.31
CA LYS A 57 -6.57 6.99 -7.91
C LYS A 57 -7.14 5.99 -6.91
N PHE A 58 -7.86 4.96 -7.39
CA PHE A 58 -8.16 3.80 -6.56
C PHE A 58 -6.87 3.01 -6.42
N LEU A 59 -6.08 3.34 -5.39
CA LEU A 59 -5.09 2.40 -4.90
C LEU A 59 -5.89 1.18 -4.46
N SER A 60 -5.61 0.03 -5.07
CA SER A 60 -6.13 -1.27 -4.63
C SER A 60 -5.92 -1.44 -3.12
N LEU A 61 -6.59 -2.41 -2.51
CA LEU A 61 -6.30 -2.86 -1.14
C LEU A 61 -4.85 -3.35 -1.08
N MET A 62 -3.90 -2.42 -1.01
CA MET A 62 -2.49 -2.70 -1.15
C MET A 62 -1.96 -3.17 0.19
N TYR A 63 -1.77 -4.49 0.28
CA TYR A 63 -0.63 -5.06 0.99
C TYR A 63 0.66 -4.35 0.56
N PRO A 64 1.73 -4.33 1.39
CA PRO A 64 2.98 -3.69 1.03
C PRO A 64 3.34 -4.06 -0.39
N GLN A 65 3.57 -3.03 -1.21
CA GLN A 65 4.01 -3.19 -2.58
C GLN A 65 5.47 -3.60 -2.49
N CYS A 66 5.67 -4.87 -2.12
CA CYS A 66 6.98 -5.48 -2.02
C CYS A 66 7.65 -5.29 -3.38
N GLY A 67 8.86 -4.74 -3.36
CA GLY A 67 9.58 -4.40 -4.57
C GLY A 67 9.71 -5.61 -5.49
N TRP A 68 9.70 -5.38 -6.79
CA TRP A 68 10.20 -6.36 -7.74
C TRP A 68 11.73 -6.27 -7.75
N ARG A 69 12.40 -7.43 -7.79
CA ARG A 69 13.84 -7.50 -8.04
C ARG A 69 14.05 -8.10 -9.42
N LEU A 70 14.96 -7.52 -10.19
CA LEU A 70 15.38 -8.07 -11.47
C LEU A 70 16.24 -9.31 -11.19
N CYS A 71 15.75 -10.49 -11.54
CA CYS A 71 16.48 -11.74 -11.38
C CYS A 71 16.84 -12.28 -12.76
N ASN A 72 18.14 -12.44 -13.00
CA ASN A 72 18.72 -13.12 -14.15
C ASN A 72 18.24 -12.60 -15.52
N THR A 73 19.13 -11.88 -16.19
CA THR A 73 19.00 -11.56 -17.61
C THR A 73 19.47 -12.76 -18.42
N ARG A 74 18.66 -13.22 -19.38
CA ARG A 74 19.04 -14.24 -20.35
C ARG A 74 18.74 -13.78 -21.77
N GLU A 75 19.59 -14.16 -22.70
CA GLU A 75 19.27 -14.04 -24.11
C GLU A 75 18.38 -15.21 -24.53
N ALA A 76 17.24 -14.92 -25.13
CA ALA A 76 16.31 -15.93 -25.62
C ALA A 76 16.08 -15.73 -27.12
N GLY A 77 16.25 -16.81 -27.89
CA GLY A 77 16.11 -16.85 -29.35
C GLY A 77 17.30 -17.54 -30.03
N LEU A 78 17.09 -18.00 -31.26
CA LEU A 78 18.10 -18.62 -32.12
C LEU A 78 18.46 -17.66 -33.28
N GLY A 79 19.74 -17.65 -33.68
CA GLY A 79 20.23 -16.85 -34.81
C GLY A 79 20.15 -15.33 -34.59
N LYS A 80 19.72 -14.59 -35.61
CA LYS A 80 19.64 -13.10 -35.60
C LYS A 80 18.50 -12.54 -34.72
N ASN A 81 17.63 -13.38 -34.15
CA ASN A 81 16.44 -12.99 -33.37
C ASN A 81 16.64 -13.09 -31.85
N LYS A 82 17.84 -12.83 -31.34
CA LYS A 82 18.10 -12.84 -29.89
C LYS A 82 17.47 -11.63 -29.21
N LYS A 83 16.60 -11.86 -28.22
CA LYS A 83 16.04 -10.82 -27.36
C LYS A 83 16.54 -10.99 -25.93
N LYS A 84 17.00 -9.91 -25.30
CA LYS A 84 17.30 -9.90 -23.87
C LYS A 84 15.99 -9.98 -23.08
N LYS A 85 15.81 -11.05 -22.32
CA LYS A 85 14.68 -11.26 -21.42
C LYS A 85 15.19 -11.27 -19.99
N ALA A 86 14.51 -10.55 -19.11
CA ALA A 86 14.78 -10.62 -17.67
C ALA A 86 13.59 -11.27 -16.96
N ARG A 87 13.85 -12.02 -15.88
CA ARG A 87 12.77 -12.46 -14.99
C ARG A 87 12.63 -11.42 -13.87
N LEU A 88 11.39 -11.13 -13.50
CA LEU A 88 11.08 -10.28 -12.36
C LEU A 88 10.66 -11.19 -11.21
N TYR A 89 11.31 -11.07 -10.07
CA TYR A 89 10.89 -11.71 -8.83
C TYR A 89 10.10 -10.69 -8.02
N LEU A 90 8.80 -10.91 -7.86
CA LEU A 90 8.04 -10.15 -6.87
C LEU A 90 8.46 -10.65 -5.48
N SER A 91 9.05 -9.79 -4.67
CA SER A 91 9.25 -10.14 -3.27
C SER A 91 7.88 -10.31 -2.60
N LYS A 92 7.76 -11.35 -1.76
CA LYS A 92 6.58 -11.82 -1.02
C LYS A 92 5.37 -10.87 -1.09
N ILE A 93 4.39 -11.20 -1.92
CA ILE A 93 3.02 -10.71 -1.68
C ILE A 93 2.62 -11.37 -0.36
N GLY A 94 2.50 -10.57 0.70
CA GLY A 94 2.60 -11.04 2.08
C GLY A 94 1.73 -12.24 2.43
N LEU A 95 2.39 -13.25 3.01
CA LEU A 95 1.92 -14.08 4.12
C LEU A 95 3.08 -14.17 5.12
#